data_AF-A0A8T4JFK7-F1
#
_entry.id   AF-A0A8T4JFK7-F1
#
_cell.length_a   1.000
_cell.length_b   1.000
_cell.length_c   1.000
_cell.angle_alpha   90.00
_cell.angle_beta   90.00
_cell.angle_gamma   90.00
#
_symmetry.space_group_name_H-M   'P 1'
#
loop_
_entity.id
_entity.type
_entity.pdbx_description
1 polymer ?
#
loop_
_entity_poly.entity_id
_entity_poly.type
_entity_poly.pdbx_seq_one_letter_code
_entity_poly.pdbx_strand_id
1 'polypeptide(L)' 'MINIEINDELVERLSALEHDQWCAWATDLSLSEKLSRKRVKRWHESMKPYEELANETQEFDRVW' A
#
# COMPACT_ATOMS: atom_id res chain seq x y z
N MET A 1 8.44 -9.07 27.98
CA MET A 1 7.47 -9.03 26.87
C MET A 1 6.81 -7.67 26.92
N ILE A 2 7.02 -6.83 25.91
CA ILE A 2 6.30 -5.56 25.81
C ILE A 2 4.92 -5.92 25.25
N ASN A 3 3.87 -5.77 26.06
CA ASN A 3 2.50 -5.74 25.54
C ASN A 3 2.34 -4.39 24.86
N ILE A 4 2.54 -4.37 23.54
CA ILE A 4 2.16 -3.21 22.73
C ILE A 4 0.64 -3.35 22.56
N GLU A 5 -0.13 -2.55 23.28
CA GLU A 5 -1.49 -2.26 22.83
C GLU A 5 -1.36 -1.61 21.45
N ILE A 6 -1.71 -2.38 20.42
CA ILE A 6 -1.71 -1.89 19.06
C ILE A 6 -2.83 -0.86 19.00
N ASN A 7 -2.46 0.42 18.98
CA ASN A 7 -3.38 1.51 18.78
C ASN A 7 -3.86 1.44 17.32
N ASP A 8 -5.16 1.23 17.11
CA ASP A 8 -5.75 1.17 15.75
C ASP A 8 -5.41 2.42 14.93
N GLU A 9 -5.32 3.59 15.55
CA GLU A 9 -4.88 4.82 14.87
C GLU A 9 -3.42 4.73 14.39
N LEU A 10 -2.56 4.09 15.18
CA LEU A 10 -1.16 3.88 14.80
C LEU A 10 -1.05 2.90 13.64
N VAL A 11 -1.86 1.84 13.63
CA VAL A 11 -1.92 0.90 12.50
C VAL A 11 -2.34 1.63 11.24
N GLU A 12 -3.44 2.36 11.26
CA GLU A 12 -3.92 3.07 10.07
C GLU A 12 -2.88 4.06 9.52
N ARG A 13 -2.14 4.75 10.41
CA ARG A 13 -1.06 5.64 10.00
C ARG A 13 0.15 4.91 9.42
N LEU A 14 0.48 3.73 9.95
CA LEU A 14 1.54 2.89 9.41
C LEU A 14 1.14 2.31 8.06
N SER A 15 -0.11 1.87 7.91
CA SER A 15 -0.66 1.36 6.66
C SER A 15 -0.71 2.42 5.57
N ALA A 16 -1.09 3.66 5.90
CA ALA A 16 -1.00 4.76 4.96
C ALA A 16 0.45 4.99 4.49
N LEU A 17 1.41 4.94 5.42
CA LEU A 17 2.84 5.08 5.09
C LEU A 17 3.37 3.91 4.25
N GLU A 18 2.94 2.69 4.52
CA GLU A 18 3.31 1.52 3.73
C GLU A 18 2.72 1.61 2.32
N HIS A 19 1.46 2.04 2.18
CA HIS A 19 0.83 2.25 0.88
C HIS A 19 1.57 3.29 0.03
N ASP A 20 2.03 4.38 0.66
CA ASP A 20 2.86 5.39 0.00
C ASP A 20 4.21 4.79 -0.46
N GLN A 21 4.85 3.96 0.37
CA GLN A 21 6.07 3.25 0.02
C GLN A 21 5.86 2.28 -1.14
N TRP A 22 4.78 1.50 -1.11
CA TRP A 22 4.39 0.58 -2.17
C TRP A 22 4.13 1.33 -3.48
N CYS A 23 3.43 2.46 -3.44
CA CYS A 23 3.17 3.29 -4.62
C CYS A 23 4.47 3.78 -5.26
N ALA A 24 5.41 4.26 -4.44
CA ALA A 24 6.72 4.71 -4.89
C ALA A 24 7.53 3.55 -5.52
N TRP A 25 7.59 2.41 -4.83
CA TRP A 25 8.26 1.21 -5.31
C TRP A 25 7.66 0.70 -6.63
N ALA A 26 6.34 0.56 -6.70
CA ALA A 26 5.64 0.06 -7.87
C ALA A 26 5.78 1.00 -9.07
N THR A 27 5.83 2.32 -8.82
CA THR A 27 6.11 3.33 -9.86
C THR A 27 7.53 3.17 -10.40
N ASP A 28 8.54 3.13 -9.53
CA ASP A 28 9.93 2.95 -9.95
C ASP A 28 10.13 1.65 -10.74
N LEU A 29 9.58 0.54 -10.22
CA LEU A 29 9.64 -0.76 -10.87
C LEU A 29 8.95 -0.77 -12.25
N SER A 30 7.87 -0.01 -12.42
CA SER A 30 7.19 0.11 -13.71
C SER A 30 8.01 0.85 -14.78
N LEU A 31 8.95 1.68 -14.35
CA LEU A 31 9.86 2.44 -15.20
C LEU A 31 11.18 1.70 -15.47
N SER A 32 11.66 0.93 -14.49
CA SER A 32 12.95 0.25 -14.56
C SER A 32 12.87 -1.17 -15.14
N GLU A 33 11.74 -1.86 -15.00
CA GLU A 33 11.59 -3.27 -15.39
C GLU A 33 10.59 -3.51 -16.53
N LYS A 34 10.77 -4.62 -17.26
CA LYS A 34 9.85 -5.02 -18.32
C LYS A 34 8.61 -5.73 -17.74
N LEU A 35 7.63 -4.95 -17.30
CA LEU A 35 6.36 -5.46 -16.78
C LEU A 35 5.27 -5.55 -17.86
N SER A 36 4.28 -6.42 -17.63
CA SER A 36 3.12 -6.49 -18.52
C SER A 36 2.20 -5.30 -18.30
N ARG A 37 1.61 -4.77 -19.38
CA ARG A 37 0.63 -3.66 -19.31
C ARG A 37 -0.55 -3.98 -18.38
N LYS A 38 -0.98 -5.25 -18.35
CA LYS A 38 -2.06 -5.71 -17.45
C LYS A 38 -1.68 -5.55 -15.98
N ARG A 39 -0.42 -5.87 -15.61
CA ARG A 39 0.07 -5.73 -14.23
C ARG A 39 0.12 -4.26 -13.82
N VAL A 40 0.75 -3.42 -14.63
CA VAL A 40 0.88 -1.97 -14.35
C VAL A 40 -0.49 -1.30 -14.26
N LYS A 41 -1.42 -1.64 -15.17
CA LYS A 41 -2.80 -1.11 -15.12
C LYS A 41 -3.49 -1.45 -13.79
N ARG A 42 -3.39 -2.69 -13.34
CA ARG A 42 -4.00 -3.13 -12.07
C ARG A 42 -3.38 -2.39 -10.87
N TRP A 43 -2.08 -2.14 -10.86
CA TRP A 43 -1.46 -1.35 -9.79
C TRP A 43 -1.95 0.09 -9.78
N HIS A 44 -2.06 0.71 -10.97
CA HIS A 44 -2.59 2.06 -11.09
C HIS A 44 -4.01 2.23 -10.53
N GLU A 45 -4.85 1.19 -10.58
CA GLU A 45 -6.20 1.22 -10.00
C GLU A 45 -6.18 1.41 -8.46
N SER A 46 -5.07 1.04 -7.81
CA SER A 46 -4.85 1.19 -6.36
C SER A 46 -3.93 2.37 -6.00
N MET A 47 -3.27 3.03 -6.96
CA MET A 47 -2.37 4.17 -6.70
C MET A 47 -3.15 5.48 -6.50
N LYS A 48 -3.88 5.55 -5.39
CA LYS A 48 -4.65 6.70 -4.92
C LYS A 48 -4.44 6.85 -3.40
N PRO A 49 -4.85 7.96 -2.77
CA PRO A 49 -4.71 8.14 -1.33
C PRO A 49 -5.25 6.93 -0.56
N TYR A 50 -4.56 6.52 0.50
CA TYR A 50 -4.89 5.31 1.27
C TYR A 50 -6.34 5.34 1.78
N GLU A 51 -6.84 6.50 2.18
CA GLU A 51 -8.20 6.72 2.66
C GLU A 51 -9.28 6.54 1.56
N GLU A 52 -8.88 6.58 0.28
CA GLU A 52 -9.78 6.37 -0.86
C GLU A 52 -9.80 4.91 -1.35
N LEU A 53 -8.96 4.04 -0.78
CA LEU A 53 -8.97 2.61 -1.07
C LEU A 53 -10.23 1.94 -0.51
N ALA A 54 -10.62 0.82 -1.12
CA ALA A 54 -11.61 -0.05 -0.49
C ALA A 54 -10.99 -0.67 0.77
N ASN A 55 -11.78 -0.85 1.84
CA ASN A 55 -11.31 -1.46 3.09
C ASN A 55 -10.61 -2.81 2.88
N GLU A 56 -11.08 -3.61 1.91
CA GLU A 56 -10.46 -4.88 1.54
C GLU A 56 -9.06 -4.73 0.94
N THR A 57 -8.79 -3.59 0.27
CA THR A 57 -7.48 -3.28 -0.28
C THR A 57 -6.55 -2.73 0.79
N GLN A 58 -7.06 -1.87 1.68
CA GLN A 58 -6.30 -1.36 2.84
C GLN A 58 -5.80 -2.48 3.75
N GLU A 59 -6.52 -3.60 3.84
CA GLU A 59 -6.12 -4.75 4.65
C GLU A 59 -4.75 -5.31 4.26
N PHE A 60 -4.35 -5.17 2.99
CA PHE A 60 -3.01 -5.57 2.57
C PHE A 60 -1.93 -4.71 3.22
N ASP A 61 -2.16 -3.40 3.34
CA ASP A 61 -1.22 -2.44 3.96
C ASP A 61 -1.30 -2.46 5.51
N ARG A 62 -2.32 -3.10 6.10
CA ARG A 62 -2.38 -3.35 7.56
C ARG A 62 -1.53 -4.52 8.02
N VAL A 63 -1.25 -5.45 7.11
CA VAL A 63 -0.53 -6.70 7.42
C VAL A 63 0.95 -6.64 7.06
N TRP A 64 1.31 -5.83 6.06
CA TRP A 64 2.65 -5.69 5.52
C TRP A 64 3.24 -4.32 5.86
#